data_AF-A0A354B837-F1
#
_entry.id   AF-A0A354B837-F1
#
_cell.length_a   1.000
_cell.length_b   1.000
_cell.length_c   1.000
_cell.angle_alpha   90.00
_cell.angle_beta   90.00
_cell.angle_gamma   90.00
#
_symmetry.space_group_name_H-M   'P 1'
#
loop_
_entity.id
_entity.type
_entity.pdbx_description
1 polymer ?
#
loop_
_entity_poly.entity_id
_entity_poly.type
_entity_poly.pdbx_seq_one_letter_code
_entity_poly.pdbx_strand_id
1 'polypeptide(L)'
;MQQQFEGRARIIGVASRDSIEQMEAFVADTGVDSFSHVTNIDGDVWEFYGIGSQPAFVFINDDGTFDTRLGSLDEDGLTERVEQLLAS
;
A
#
# COMPACT_ATOMS: atom_id res chain seq x y z
N MET A 1 -13.18 1.46 1.65
CA MET A 1 -12.06 2.28 1.10
C MET A 1 -11.80 2.18 -0.42
N GLN A 2 -11.40 1.06 -1.05
CA GLN A 2 -10.96 1.09 -2.48
C GLN A 2 -11.98 1.70 -3.47
N GLN A 3 -13.23 1.25 -3.44
CA GLN A 3 -14.28 1.76 -4.34
C GLN A 3 -14.55 3.26 -4.13
N GLN A 4 -14.28 3.78 -2.93
CA GLN A 4 -14.50 5.19 -2.60
C GLN A 4 -13.55 6.12 -3.37
N PHE A 5 -12.34 5.65 -3.71
CA PHE A 5 -11.31 6.45 -4.37
C PHE A 5 -10.99 5.97 -5.79
N GLU A 6 -11.85 5.13 -6.36
CA GLU A 6 -11.69 4.64 -7.73
C GLU A 6 -11.58 5.81 -8.73
N GLY A 7 -10.58 5.73 -9.62
CA GLY A 7 -10.28 6.78 -10.59
C GLY A 7 -9.62 8.05 -10.02
N ARG A 8 -9.44 8.14 -8.69
CA ARG A 8 -8.82 9.29 -8.01
C ARG A 8 -7.49 8.92 -7.34
N ALA A 9 -7.41 7.76 -6.72
CA ALA A 9 -6.19 7.22 -6.14
C ALA A 9 -5.98 5.78 -6.61
N ARG A 10 -4.71 5.42 -6.85
CA ARG A 10 -4.32 4.05 -7.18
C ARG A 10 -3.77 3.37 -5.93
N ILE A 11 -4.29 2.19 -5.62
CA ILE A 11 -3.80 1.35 -4.53
C ILE A 11 -2.93 0.25 -5.13
N ILE A 12 -1.77 0.02 -4.53
CA ILE A 12 -0.86 -1.07 -4.89
C ILE A 12 -0.42 -1.77 -3.60
N GLY A 13 -0.66 -3.08 -3.52
CA GLY A 13 -0.09 -3.91 -2.47
C GLY A 13 1.37 -4.24 -2.78
N VAL A 14 2.26 -4.13 -1.79
CA VAL A 14 3.69 -4.44 -1.96
C VAL A 14 4.09 -5.50 -0.95
N ALA A 15 4.00 -6.76 -1.37
CA ALA A 15 4.30 -7.90 -0.52
C ALA A 15 5.82 -8.15 -0.48
N SER A 16 6.38 -8.40 0.70
CA SER A 16 7.81 -8.69 0.88
C SER A 16 8.00 -9.68 2.04
N ARG A 17 9.22 -10.20 2.19
CA ARG A 17 9.65 -11.07 3.31
C ARG A 17 8.90 -12.41 3.43
N ASP A 18 8.39 -12.93 2.32
CA ASP A 18 7.82 -14.27 2.25
C ASP A 18 8.03 -14.89 0.86
N SER A 19 7.55 -16.11 0.63
CA SER A 19 7.52 -16.72 -0.70
C SER A 19 6.35 -16.20 -1.54
N ILE A 20 6.48 -16.28 -2.86
CA ILE A 20 5.40 -15.90 -3.81
C ILE A 20 4.11 -16.68 -3.52
N GLU A 21 4.22 -17.97 -3.21
CA GLU A 21 3.06 -18.82 -2.87
C GLU A 21 2.29 -18.29 -1.65
N GLN A 22 2.99 -17.86 -0.60
CA GLN A 22 2.35 -17.27 0.58
C GLN A 22 1.72 -15.91 0.28
N MET A 23 2.34 -15.11 -0.59
CA MET A 23 1.78 -13.83 -1.03
C MET A 23 0.50 -14.02 -1.84
N GLU A 24 0.48 -14.99 -2.76
CA GLU A 24 -0.72 -15.34 -3.54
C GLU A 24 -1.84 -15.88 -2.64
N ALA A 25 -1.50 -16.75 -1.68
CA ALA A 25 -2.44 -17.26 -0.69
C ALA A 25 -3.04 -16.12 0.15
N PHE A 26 -2.23 -15.17 0.60
CA PHE A 26 -2.71 -14.00 1.34
C PHE A 26 -3.74 -13.19 0.55
N VAL A 27 -3.49 -12.94 -0.74
CA VAL A 27 -4.44 -12.21 -1.60
C VAL A 27 -5.76 -12.96 -1.72
N ALA A 28 -5.70 -14.28 -1.94
CA ALA A 28 -6.89 -15.13 -2.05
C ALA A 28 -7.68 -15.19 -0.73
N ASP A 29 -7.00 -15.37 0.40
CA ASP A 29 -7.62 -15.52 1.73
C ASP A 29 -8.24 -14.22 2.25
N THR A 30 -7.66 -13.07 1.90
CA THR A 30 -8.13 -11.76 2.37
C THR A 30 -9.04 -11.05 1.37
N GLY A 31 -9.17 -11.56 0.15
CA GLY A 31 -10.06 -10.99 -0.89
C GLY A 31 -9.63 -9.59 -1.34
N VAL A 32 -8.32 -9.34 -1.38
CA VAL A 32 -7.74 -8.05 -1.78
C VAL A 32 -7.26 -8.04 -3.23
N ASP A 33 -7.81 -8.92 -4.07
CA ASP A 33 -7.45 -9.10 -5.48
C ASP A 33 -7.98 -7.99 -6.41
N SER A 34 -8.82 -7.10 -5.88
CA SER A 34 -9.40 -5.98 -6.61
C SER A 34 -8.41 -4.88 -6.97
N PHE A 35 -7.20 -4.87 -6.42
CA PHE A 35 -6.12 -3.94 -6.81
C PHE A 35 -4.81 -4.68 -7.09
N SER A 36 -3.89 -4.02 -7.78
CA SER A 36 -2.62 -4.63 -8.18
C SER A 36 -1.71 -4.92 -6.99
N HIS A 37 -1.03 -6.06 -7.04
CA HIS A 37 0.00 -6.43 -6.07
C HIS A 37 1.36 -6.58 -6.78
N VAL A 38 2.42 -6.17 -6.10
CA VAL A 38 3.81 -6.31 -6.54
C VAL A 38 4.54 -7.19 -5.52
N THR A 39 5.27 -8.18 -6.02
CA THR A 39 6.17 -9.01 -5.23
C THR A 39 7.53 -8.32 -5.10
N ASN A 40 7.85 -7.84 -3.90
CA ASN A 40 9.12 -7.23 -3.54
C ASN A 40 10.01 -8.25 -2.83
N ILE A 41 10.46 -9.25 -3.58
CA ILE A 41 11.27 -10.37 -3.05
C ILE A 41 12.64 -9.89 -2.58
N ASP A 42 13.27 -9.00 -3.35
CA ASP A 42 14.60 -8.46 -3.05
C ASP A 42 14.58 -7.42 -1.92
N GLY A 43 13.39 -6.90 -1.56
CA GLY A 43 13.22 -5.96 -0.47
C GLY A 43 13.52 -4.51 -0.82
N ASP A 44 14.00 -4.23 -2.04
CA ASP A 44 14.48 -2.93 -2.49
C ASP A 44 13.39 -1.84 -2.47
N VAL A 45 12.14 -2.16 -2.79
CA VAL A 45 11.03 -1.21 -2.71
C VAL A 45 10.76 -0.80 -1.25
N TRP A 46 10.76 -1.76 -0.33
CA TRP A 46 10.62 -1.48 1.10
C TRP A 46 11.79 -0.65 1.63
N GLU A 47 13.02 -0.99 1.23
CA GLU A 47 14.22 -0.25 1.62
C GLU A 47 14.17 1.20 1.14
N PHE A 48 13.79 1.42 -0.12
CA PHE A 48 13.67 2.76 -0.71
C PHE A 48 12.71 3.66 0.07
N TYR A 49 11.57 3.11 0.52
CA TYR A 49 10.59 3.84 1.32
C TYR A 49 10.90 3.79 2.83
N GLY A 50 12.02 3.21 3.27
CA GLY A 50 12.38 3.14 4.69
C GLY A 50 11.47 2.23 5.53
N ILE A 51 10.84 1.24 4.91
CA ILE A 51 9.90 0.32 5.56
C ILE A 51 10.67 -0.82 6.24
N GLY A 52 10.74 -0.76 7.57
CA GLY A 52 11.36 -1.80 8.39
C GLY A 52 10.42 -2.95 8.78
N SER A 53 9.11 -2.73 8.77
CA SER A 53 8.09 -3.70 9.18
C SER A 53 6.71 -3.34 8.65
N GLN A 54 5.88 -4.35 8.40
CA GLN A 54 4.45 -4.19 8.16
C GLN A 54 3.66 -4.09 9.48
N PRO A 55 2.46 -3.47 9.47
CA PRO A 55 1.89 -2.70 8.36
C PRO A 55 2.58 -1.35 8.18
N ALA A 56 2.60 -0.86 6.93
CA ALA A 56 3.10 0.45 6.54
C ALA A 56 2.35 0.92 5.29
N PHE A 57 2.30 2.24 5.10
CA PHE A 57 1.62 2.89 3.98
C PHE A 57 2.52 3.96 3.39
N VAL A 58 2.55 4.06 2.06
CA VAL A 58 3.24 5.13 1.34
C VAL A 58 2.21 5.89 0.53
N PHE A 59 2.13 7.19 0.75
CA PHE A 59 1.25 8.09 0.01
C PHE A 59 2.10 8.87 -0.98
N ILE A 60 1.83 8.72 -2.28
CA ILE A 60 2.64 9.26 -3.38
C ILE A 60 1.78 10.23 -4.18
N ASN A 61 2.24 11.47 -4.30
CA ASN A 61 1.61 12.52 -5.10
C ASN A 61 1.91 12.36 -6.60
N ASP A 62 1.16 13.10 -7.42
CA ASP A 62 1.34 13.12 -8.87
C ASP A 62 2.69 13.74 -9.31
N ASP A 63 3.28 14.61 -8.48
CA ASP A 63 4.62 15.16 -8.63
C ASP A 63 5.76 14.21 -8.20
N GLY A 64 5.40 13.03 -7.66
CA GLY A 64 6.34 12.02 -7.19
C GLY A 64 6.87 12.24 -5.76
N THR A 65 6.45 13.29 -5.07
CA THR A 65 6.70 13.41 -3.62
C THR A 65 5.93 12.34 -2.87
N PHE A 66 6.51 11.85 -1.78
CA PHE A 66 5.87 10.80 -0.98
C PHE A 66 6.05 11.01 0.51
N ASP A 67 5.12 10.45 1.27
CA ASP A 67 5.17 10.34 2.72
C ASP A 67 5.00 8.88 3.14
N THR A 68 5.92 8.38 3.97
CA THR A 68 5.86 7.01 4.49
C THR A 68 5.37 7.02 5.93
N ARG A 69 4.30 6.27 6.15
CA ARG A 69 3.75 6.01 7.49
C ARG A 69 4.01 4.57 7.90
N LEU A 70 4.72 4.41 9.00
CA LEU A 70 4.87 3.11 9.65
C LEU A 70 3.72 2.86 10.63
N GLY A 71 3.33 1.59 10.76
CA GLY A 71 2.27 1.17 11.67
C GLY A 71 0.87 1.15 11.04
N SER A 72 -0.09 0.67 11.82
CA SER A 72 -1.44 0.43 11.34
C SER A 72 -2.23 1.72 11.14
N LEU A 73 -3.20 1.62 10.25
CA LEU A 73 -4.26 2.58 10.03
C LEU A 73 -5.59 1.86 10.13
N ASP A 74 -6.55 2.48 10.80
CA ASP A 74 -7.95 2.13 10.65
C ASP A 74 -8.51 2.75 9.36
N GLU A 75 -9.77 2.41 9.04
CA GLU A 75 -10.40 2.88 7.81
C GLU A 75 -10.56 4.41 7.78
N ASP A 76 -10.91 5.02 8.91
CA ASP A 76 -11.07 6.47 9.02
C ASP A 76 -9.74 7.20 8.81
N GLY A 77 -8.67 6.77 9.49
CA GLY A 77 -7.36 7.38 9.34
C GLY A 77 -6.75 7.17 7.95
N LEU A 78 -7.04 6.05 7.29
CA LEU A 78 -6.61 5.82 5.91
C LEU A 78 -7.39 6.71 4.93
N THR A 79 -8.70 6.84 5.14
CA THR A 79 -9.57 7.72 4.37
C THR A 79 -9.11 9.17 4.47
N GLU A 80 -8.88 9.67 5.68
CA GLU A 80 -8.38 11.02 5.91
C GLU A 80 -7.05 11.26 5.19
N ARG A 81 -6.12 10.29 5.25
CA ARG A 81 -4.81 10.46 4.64
C ARG A 81 -4.87 10.49 3.11
N VAL A 82 -5.76 9.70 2.50
CA VAL A 82 -6.02 9.75 1.05
C VAL A 82 -6.68 11.08 0.65
N GLU A 83 -7.62 11.59 1.44
CA GLU A 83 -8.25 12.89 1.16
C GLU A 83 -7.26 14.05 1.23
N GLN A 84 -6.34 14.02 2.20
CA GLN A 84 -5.25 14.99 2.28
C GLN A 84 -4.34 14.93 1.04
N LEU A 85 -4.01 13.73 0.56
CA LEU A 85 -3.22 13.53 -0.66
C LEU A 85 -3.93 14.09 -1.90
N LEU A 86 -5.25 13.89 -2.00
CA LEU A 86 -6.05 14.39 -3.12
C LEU A 86 -6.29 15.92 -3.08
N ALA A 87 -5.92 16.58 -1.98
CA ALA A 87 -6.06 18.01 -1.79
C ALA A 87 -4.74 18.79 -1.92
N SER A 88 -3.60 18.10 -2.03
CA SER A 88 -2.30 18.70 -2.35
C SER A 88 -2.10 18.90 -3.84
#